data_AF-A0A850F0T1-F1
#
_entry.id   AF-A0A850F0T1-F1
#
_cell.length_a   1.000
_cell.length_b   1.000
_cell.length_c   1.000
_cell.angle_alpha   90.00
_cell.angle_beta   90.00
_cell.angle_gamma   90.00
#
_symmetry.space_group_name_H-M   'P 1'
#
loop_
_entity.id
_entity.type
_entity.pdbx_description
1 polymer ?
#
loop_
_entity_poly.entity_id
_entity_poly.type
_entity_poly.pdbx_seq_one_letter_code
_entity_poly.pdbx_strand_id
1 'polypeptide(L)' 'MQYAVVIDGVVDNLIMAPEGFSIDGADLVALDEDARVRSGDVYQDGEFRAVETE' A
#
# COMPACT_ATOMS: atom_id res chain seq x y z
N MET A 1 -13.27 -0.30 2.36
CA MET A 1 -12.08 0.49 2.02
C MET A 1 -10.90 -0.48 1.92
N GLN A 2 -10.12 -0.37 0.85
CA GLN A 2 -8.91 -1.18 0.67
C GLN A 2 -7.71 -0.40 1.19
N TYR A 3 -6.69 -1.12 1.66
CA TYR A 3 -5.44 -0.53 2.15
C TYR A 3 -4.24 -1.25 1.51
N ALA A 4 -3.22 -0.47 1.19
CA ALA A 4 -1.88 -0.99 0.92
C ALA A 4 -1.10 -1.11 2.23
N VAL A 5 -0.53 -2.28 2.47
CA VAL A 5 0.43 -2.53 3.54
C VAL A 5 1.81 -2.16 2.99
N VAL A 6 2.42 -1.14 3.57
CA VAL A 6 3.73 -0.62 3.14
C VAL A 6 4.75 -0.93 4.22
N ILE A 7 5.82 -1.64 3.84
CA ILE A 7 6.93 -2.00 4.70
C ILE A 7 8.20 -1.46 4.04
N ASP A 8 8.94 -0.62 4.75
CA ASP A 8 10.15 0.04 4.23
C ASP A 8 9.94 0.75 2.88
N GLY A 9 8.74 1.33 2.68
CA GLY A 9 8.37 2.03 1.44
C GLY A 9 7.93 1.11 0.30
N VAL A 10 7.94 -0.22 0.48
CA VAL A 10 7.49 -1.19 -0.53
C VAL A 10 6.11 -1.72 -0.15
N VAL A 11 5.20 -1.78 -1.12
CA VAL A 11 3.89 -2.40 -0.95
C VAL A 11 4.08 -3.92 -0.82
N ASP A 12 3.85 -4.45 0.37
CA ASP A 12 3.89 -5.89 0.61
C ASP A 12 2.57 -6.54 0.14
N ASN A 13 1.44 -5.99 0.57
CA ASN A 13 0.13 -6.60 0.33
C ASN A 13 -1.02 -5.60 0.23
N LEU A 14 -2.15 -6.08 -0.30
CA LEU A 14 -3.39 -5.32 -0.41
C LEU A 14 -4.48 -6.01 0.41
N ILE A 15 -5.04 -5.31 1.38
CA ILE A 15 -6.01 -5.87 2.32
C ILE A 15 -7.29 -5.03 2.37
N MET A 16 -8.41 -5.67 2.69
CA MET A 16 -9.60 -4.96 3.16
C MET A 16 -9.58 -4.96 4.69
N ALA A 17 -9.70 -3.78 5.28
CA ALA A 17 -9.69 -3.61 6.72
C ALA A 17 -10.77 -2.61 7.18
N PRO A 18 -11.28 -2.73 8.41
CA PRO A 18 -12.18 -1.74 9.00
C PRO A 18 -11.43 -0.43 9.33
N GLU A 19 -12.17 0.66 9.50
CA GLU A 19 -11.61 1.93 9.96
C GLU A 19 -10.92 1.78 11.32
N GLY A 20 -9.73 2.37 11.47
CA GLY A 20 -8.93 2.30 12.69
C GLY A 20 -8.12 1.01 12.86
N PHE A 21 -8.07 0.13 11.85
CA PHE A 21 -7.14 -0.99 11.81
C PHE A 21 -5.68 -0.52 11.75
N SER A 22 -4.80 -1.15 12.52
CA SER A 22 -3.36 -0.87 12.55
C SER A 22 -2.58 -2.18 12.59
N ILE A 23 -1.45 -2.23 11.87
CA ILE A 23 -0.47 -3.32 11.94
C ILE A 23 0.82 -2.76 12.53
N ASP A 24 1.45 -3.53 13.42
CA ASP A 24 2.74 -3.14 13.99
C ASP A 24 3.85 -3.31 12.93
N GLY A 25 4.74 -2.31 12.84
CA GLY A 25 5.87 -2.33 11.90
C GLY A 25 5.52 -2.14 10.42
N ALA A 26 4.28 -1.76 10.08
CA ALA A 26 3.90 -1.42 8.71
C ALA A 26 3.00 -0.19 8.66
N ASP A 27 3.16 0.61 7.61
CA ASP A 27 2.25 1.71 7.32
C ASP A 27 1.05 1.19 6.53
N LEU A 28 -0.13 1.74 6.82
CA LEU A 28 -1.37 1.45 6.10
C LEU A 28 -1.78 2.68 5.31
N VAL A 29 -1.80 2.55 3.99
CA VAL A 29 -2.23 3.62 3.08
C VAL A 29 -3.61 3.27 2.56
N ALA A 30 -4.60 4.12 2.85
CA ALA A 30 -5.94 3.96 2.32
C ALA A 30 -5.93 4.15 0.79
N LEU A 31 -6.64 3.27 0.09
CA LEU A 31 -6.76 3.30 -1.36
C LEU A 31 -8.17 3.71 -1.77
N ASP A 32 -8.24 4.59 -2.76
CA ASP A 32 -9.46 4.87 -3.50
C ASP A 32 -9.86 3.67 -4.38
N GLU A 33 -11.14 3.59 -4.76
CA GLU A 33 -11.66 2.47 -5.58
C GLU A 33 -10.98 2.35 -6.95
N ASP A 34 -10.41 3.44 -7.46
CA ASP A 34 -9.71 3.49 -8.75
C ASP A 34 -8.19 3.29 -8.64
N ALA A 35 -7.65 3.08 -7.43
CA ALA A 35 -6.23 2.93 -7.22
C ALA A 35 -5.68 1.67 -7.92
N ARG A 36 -4.63 1.83 -8.71
CA ARG A 36 -3.96 0.76 -9.48
C ARG A 36 -2.60 0.45 -8.85
N VAL A 37 -2.62 -0.08 -7.64
CA VAL A 37 -1.42 -0.46 -6.88
C VAL A 37 -1.26 -1.98 -6.91
N ARG A 38 -0.03 -2.48 -6.95
CA ARG A 38 0.29 -3.91 -6.82
C ARG A 38 1.35 -4.13 -5.74
N SER A 39 1.42 -5.37 -5.25
CA SER A 39 2.54 -5.81 -4.42
C SER A 39 3.86 -5.62 -5.19
N GLY A 40 4.87 -5.11 -4.51
CA GLY A 40 6.16 -4.74 -5.07
C GLY A 40 6.25 -3.30 -5.59
N ASP A 41 5.14 -2.55 -5.69
CA ASP A 41 5.21 -1.11 -5.97
C ASP A 41 5.84 -0.37 -4.79
N VAL A 42 6.39 0.82 -5.05
CA VAL A 42 6.99 1.67 -4.02
C VAL A 42 6.03 2.80 -3.67
N TYR A 43 5.79 3.00 -2.38
CA TYR A 43 5.07 4.16 -1.86
C TYR A 43 6.06 5.16 -1.28
N GLN A 44 6.17 6.31 -1.93
CA GLN A 44 7.11 7.36 -1.54
C GLN A 44 6.47 8.73 -1.76
N ASP A 45 6.67 9.65 -0.81
CA ASP A 45 6.19 11.04 -0.90
C ASP A 45 4.67 11.18 -1.13
N GLY A 46 3.88 10.19 -0.69
CA GLY A 46 2.43 10.18 -0.86
C GLY A 46 1.94 9.56 -2.18
N GLU A 47 2.84 9.04 -3.02
CA GLU A 47 2.52 8.49 -4.33
C GLU A 47 3.00 7.04 -4.48
N PHE A 48 2.23 6.24 -5.24
CA PHE A 48 2.62 4.90 -5.65
C PHE A 48 3.39 4.95 -6.97
N ARG A 49 4.51 4.24 -7.03
CA ARG A 49 5.34 4.09 -8.23
C ARG A 49 5.47 2.62 -8.57
N ALA A 50 5.08 2.28 -9.79
CA ALA A 50 5.26 0.94 -10.31
C ALA A 50 6.75 0.63 -10.43
N VAL A 51 7.20 -0.45 -9.80
CA VAL A 51 8.56 -0.95 -10.03
C VAL A 51 8.53 -1.78 -11.30
N GLU A 52 9.12 -1.29 -12.39
CA GLU A 52 9.34 -2.10 -13.59
C GLU A 52 10.44 -3.11 -13.30
N THR A 53 10.06 -4.34 -12.96
CA THR A 53 11.00 -5.46 -12.93
C THR A 53 11.29 -5.87 -14.37
N GLU A 54 12.50 -5.56 -14.86
CA GLU A 54 13.05 -6.10 -16.11
C GLU A 54 13.18 -7.64 -16.08
#